data_AF-A0A957Y3Y5-F1
#
_entry.id   AF-A0A957Y3Y5-F1
#
_cell.length_a   1.000
_cell.length_b   1.000
_cell.length_c   1.000
_cell.angle_alpha   90.00
_cell.angle_beta   90.00
_cell.angle_gamma   90.00
#
_symmetry.space_group_name_H-M   'P 1'
#
loop_
_entity.id
_entity.type
_entity.pdbx_description
1 polymer ?
#
loop_
_entity_poly.entity_id
_entity_poly.type
_entity_poly.pdbx_seq_one_letter_code
_entity_poly.pdbx_strand_id
1 'polypeptide(L)'
;MNGQPGIMLLNGKDPVVSSALTLVAPSFRPPLDPDFRPAVLANRTFRREAREAGAAVPLVIALERSDGAVSRFDTLAFAADHPRAAANLLYAERLVKFLLWARGGWKVTIGGPASIANHIRRVYSPAGLRAFDYQFMGETVYQQPFIVVACAAEDAPPAREAGQSLGRHLDGCRIGFDLGASDLKVSAVIDGQPVWSDEIVWEPVEQTDPTYHYERIVAALRLAQSKLPRLDAIGG
;
A
#
# COMPACT_ATOMS: atom_id res chain seq x y z
N MET A 1 23.87 -9.33 -13.82
CA MET A 1 24.00 -8.88 -12.41
C MET A 1 23.67 -7.37 -12.40
N ASN A 2 22.45 -6.89 -12.61
CA ASN A 2 21.15 -7.11 -11.97
C ASN A 2 21.15 -6.88 -10.45
N GLY A 3 21.51 -5.65 -10.04
CA GLY A 3 21.23 -5.09 -8.72
C GLY A 3 20.02 -4.15 -8.79
N GLN A 4 19.05 -4.35 -7.91
CA GLN A 4 17.85 -3.52 -7.75
C GLN A 4 18.20 -2.07 -7.35
N PRO A 5 17.36 -1.07 -7.71
CA PRO A 5 17.58 0.31 -7.32
C PRO A 5 17.38 0.48 -5.80
N GLY A 6 18.47 0.77 -5.10
CA GLY A 6 18.43 1.18 -3.71
C GLY A 6 17.70 2.51 -3.57
N ILE A 7 16.83 2.61 -2.57
CA ILE A 7 16.24 3.88 -2.12
C ILE A 7 17.40 4.80 -1.72
N MET A 8 17.62 5.81 -2.55
CA MET A 8 18.68 6.79 -2.41
C MET A 8 18.33 7.71 -1.22
N LEU A 9 18.91 7.41 -0.05
CA LEU A 9 19.01 8.40 1.00
C LEU A 9 19.89 9.52 0.45
N LEU A 10 19.29 10.71 0.24
CA LEU A 10 19.95 11.93 -0.21
C LEU A 10 20.89 12.47 0.87
N ASN A 11 21.88 11.69 1.26
CA ASN A 11 23.10 12.21 1.85
C ASN A 11 23.90 12.73 0.67
N GLY A 12 24.06 14.05 0.58
CA GLY A 12 24.67 14.78 -0.55
C GLY A 12 26.13 14.45 -0.83
N LYS A 13 26.42 13.19 -1.18
CA LYS A 13 27.74 12.68 -1.57
C LYS A 13 27.70 11.76 -2.80
N ASP A 14 26.57 11.67 -3.51
CA ASP A 14 26.49 10.95 -4.79
C ASP A 14 26.51 11.95 -5.97
N PRO A 15 27.62 12.03 -6.73
CA PRO A 15 27.80 13.05 -7.77
C PRO A 15 27.01 12.80 -9.07
N VAL A 16 26.28 11.68 -9.18
CA VAL A 16 25.74 11.22 -10.48
C VAL A 16 24.32 11.72 -10.78
N VAL A 17 23.52 12.13 -9.78
CA VAL A 17 22.13 12.58 -10.01
C VAL A 17 21.99 14.11 -10.04
N SER A 18 23.05 14.85 -9.71
CA SER A 18 22.97 16.28 -9.40
C SER A 18 23.12 17.23 -10.61
N SER A 19 23.45 16.77 -11.81
CA SER A 19 23.80 17.68 -12.92
C SER A 19 22.64 18.06 -13.85
N ALA A 20 21.53 17.31 -13.84
CA ALA A 20 20.40 17.57 -14.74
C ALA A 20 19.34 18.53 -14.16
N LEU A 21 19.26 18.65 -12.84
CA LEU A 21 18.39 19.59 -12.14
C LEU A 21 19.12 20.20 -10.95
N THR A 22 19.21 21.53 -10.93
CA THR A 22 19.71 22.25 -9.76
C THR A 22 18.69 22.15 -8.63
N LEU A 23 18.99 21.33 -7.61
CA LEU A 23 18.19 21.27 -6.39
C LEU A 23 18.47 22.50 -5.53
N VAL A 24 17.57 23.47 -5.55
CA VAL A 24 17.67 24.70 -4.75
C VAL A 24 17.17 24.40 -3.34
N ALA A 25 17.94 24.81 -2.32
CA ALA A 25 17.50 24.71 -0.94
C ALA A 25 16.27 25.63 -0.72
N PRO A 26 15.19 25.15 -0.10
CA PRO A 26 14.02 25.99 0.15
C PRO A 26 14.37 27.09 1.16
N SER A 27 13.77 28.27 1.00
CA SER A 27 13.91 29.40 1.93
C SER A 27 13.52 29.04 3.37
N PHE A 28 12.61 28.07 3.52
CA PHE A 28 12.19 27.51 4.79
C PHE A 28 12.40 26.00 4.76
N ARG A 29 13.34 25.51 5.57
CA ARG A 29 13.48 24.07 5.82
C ARG A 29 12.56 23.70 6.98
N PRO A 30 11.48 22.94 6.75
CA PRO A 30 10.63 22.50 7.84
C PRO A 30 11.48 21.64 8.79
N PRO A 31 11.57 21.98 10.09
CA PRO A 31 12.30 21.15 11.03
C PRO A 31 11.57 19.80 11.19
N LEU A 32 12.33 18.73 11.37
CA LEU A 32 11.73 17.49 11.89
C LEU A 32 11.30 17.72 13.33
N ASP A 33 10.24 17.03 13.74
CA ASP A 33 9.86 16.94 15.14
C ASP A 33 11.07 16.41 15.96
N PRO A 34 11.51 17.09 17.05
CA PRO A 34 12.64 16.66 17.88
C PRO A 34 12.50 15.24 18.44
N ASP A 35 11.26 14.80 18.67
CA ASP A 35 10.94 13.48 19.22
C ASP A 35 10.64 12.44 18.12
N PHE A 36 10.79 12.81 16.84
CA PHE A 36 10.67 11.86 15.75
C PHE A 36 11.64 10.69 15.92
N ARG A 37 11.09 9.47 15.93
CA ARG A 37 11.87 8.23 15.94
C ARG A 37 11.38 7.33 14.80
N PRO A 38 12.22 7.05 13.78
CA PRO A 38 11.83 6.15 12.70
C PRO A 38 11.53 4.74 13.21
N ALA A 39 10.34 4.20 12.93
CA ALA A 39 9.94 2.84 13.33
C ALA A 39 10.91 1.75 12.82
N VAL A 40 11.57 1.99 11.69
CA VAL A 40 12.58 1.06 11.14
C VAL A 40 13.78 0.87 12.08
N LEU A 41 14.15 1.88 12.88
CA LEU A 41 15.24 1.74 13.85
C LEU A 41 14.83 0.82 14.99
N ALA A 42 13.59 0.93 15.48
CA ALA A 42 13.05 -0.01 16.47
C ALA A 42 13.00 -1.45 15.92
N ASN A 43 12.57 -1.62 14.67
CA ASN A 43 12.56 -2.94 14.02
C ASN A 43 13.95 -3.56 13.91
N ARG A 44 14.95 -2.78 13.47
CA ARG A 44 16.34 -3.21 13.38
C ARG A 44 16.92 -3.56 14.75
N THR A 45 16.68 -2.73 15.76
CA THR A 45 17.16 -2.96 17.13
C THR A 45 16.53 -4.22 17.72
N PHE A 46 15.23 -4.42 17.61
CA PHE A 46 14.55 -5.65 18.05
C PHE A 46 15.20 -6.90 17.45
N ARG A 47 15.44 -6.89 16.12
CA ARG A 47 16.05 -8.03 15.43
C ARG A 47 17.51 -8.26 15.84
N ARG A 48 18.25 -7.20 16.15
CA ARG A 48 19.62 -7.29 16.64
C ARG A 48 19.66 -7.89 18.04
N GLU A 49 18.87 -7.35 18.97
CA GLU A 49 18.79 -7.83 20.36
C GLU A 49 18.47 -9.33 20.44
N ALA A 50 17.48 -9.79 19.68
CA ALA A 50 17.11 -11.21 19.67
C ALA A 50 18.24 -12.12 19.16
N ARG A 51 19.02 -11.67 18.18
CA ARG A 51 20.18 -12.43 17.67
C ARG A 51 21.33 -12.43 18.67
N GLU A 52 21.68 -11.27 19.21
CA GLU A 52 22.78 -11.11 20.16
C GLU A 52 22.52 -11.87 21.47
N ALA A 53 21.26 -11.98 21.88
CA ALA A 53 20.85 -12.78 23.03
C ALA A 53 20.86 -14.30 22.76
N GLY A 54 21.12 -14.75 21.52
CA GLY A 54 21.04 -16.16 21.16
C GLY A 54 19.62 -16.75 21.22
N ALA A 55 18.60 -15.90 21.31
CA ALA A 55 17.20 -16.28 21.54
C ALA A 55 16.31 -16.01 20.32
N ALA A 56 16.89 -15.89 19.13
CA ALA A 56 16.14 -15.62 17.90
C ALA A 56 15.49 -16.90 17.36
N VAL A 57 14.16 -16.91 17.26
CA VAL A 57 13.39 -17.96 16.59
C VAL A 57 12.74 -17.42 15.31
N PRO A 58 12.55 -18.24 14.27
CA PRO A 58 11.91 -17.80 13.02
C PRO A 58 10.49 -17.25 13.23
N LEU A 59 10.16 -16.18 12.52
CA LEU A 59 8.81 -15.66 12.39
C LEU A 59 8.55 -15.33 10.92
N VAL A 60 7.49 -15.90 10.36
CA VAL A 60 7.06 -15.69 8.98
C VAL A 60 5.67 -15.08 8.98
N ILE A 61 5.47 -14.04 8.17
CA ILE A 61 4.16 -13.45 7.92
C ILE A 61 3.86 -13.61 6.43
N ALA A 62 2.83 -14.38 6.10
CA ALA A 62 2.34 -14.51 4.73
C ALA A 62 0.96 -13.90 4.58
N LEU A 63 0.77 -13.10 3.53
CA LEU A 63 -0.50 -12.45 3.17
C LEU A 63 -1.00 -13.03 1.86
N GLU A 64 -2.23 -13.54 1.86
CA GLU A 64 -2.87 -14.13 0.68
C GLU A 64 -4.00 -13.24 0.15
N ARG A 65 -4.05 -13.08 -1.18
CA ARG A 65 -5.04 -12.28 -1.93
C ARG A 65 -5.97 -13.19 -2.75
N SER A 66 -7.01 -12.62 -3.37
CA SER A 66 -8.07 -13.41 -4.04
C SER A 66 -7.62 -14.18 -5.28
N ASP A 67 -6.55 -13.76 -5.94
CA ASP A 67 -5.89 -14.50 -7.04
C ASP A 67 -4.96 -15.61 -6.52
N GLY A 68 -4.98 -15.86 -5.21
CA GLY A 68 -4.07 -16.71 -4.46
C GLY A 68 -2.62 -16.22 -4.47
N ALA A 69 -2.34 -14.99 -4.90
CA ALA A 69 -1.02 -14.42 -4.75
C ALA A 69 -0.67 -14.33 -3.26
N VAL A 70 0.58 -14.66 -2.94
CA VAL A 70 1.10 -14.71 -1.58
C VAL A 70 2.31 -13.80 -1.47
N SER A 71 2.19 -12.78 -0.63
CA SER A 71 3.33 -12.00 -0.16
C SER A 71 3.90 -12.66 1.09
N ARG A 72 5.16 -13.08 1.05
CA ARG A 72 5.89 -13.60 2.23
C ARG A 72 6.82 -12.53 2.83
N PHE A 73 6.93 -12.52 4.15
CA PHE A 73 7.90 -11.71 4.89
C PHE A 73 8.54 -12.55 6.01
N ASP A 74 9.83 -12.85 5.85
CA ASP A 74 10.62 -13.60 6.82
C ASP A 74 11.35 -12.65 7.78
N THR A 75 11.20 -12.92 9.07
CA THR A 75 11.89 -12.21 10.15
C THR A 75 12.13 -13.17 11.33
N LEU A 76 12.33 -12.62 12.52
CA LEU A 76 12.57 -13.36 13.75
C LEU A 76 11.80 -12.75 14.92
N ALA A 77 11.64 -13.55 15.96
CA ALA A 77 11.07 -13.20 17.25
C ALA A 77 12.00 -13.70 18.37
N PHE A 78 11.79 -13.22 19.59
CA PHE A 78 12.41 -13.83 20.77
C PHE A 78 11.78 -15.20 21.06
N ALA A 79 12.57 -16.16 21.53
CA ALA A 79 12.09 -17.41 22.09
C ALA A 79 11.10 -17.16 23.25
N ALA A 80 10.15 -18.07 23.45
CA ALA A 80 9.01 -17.86 24.33
C ALA A 80 9.39 -17.72 25.82
N ASP A 81 10.51 -18.30 26.22
CA ASP A 81 11.09 -18.28 27.56
C ASP A 81 11.98 -17.05 27.82
N HIS A 82 12.29 -16.26 26.79
CA HIS A 82 13.13 -15.07 26.93
C HIS A 82 12.37 -13.92 27.63
N PRO A 83 13.00 -13.13 28.53
CA PRO A 83 12.34 -12.02 29.23
C PRO A 83 11.70 -10.97 28.33
N ARG A 84 12.21 -10.81 27.10
CA ARG A 84 11.68 -9.88 26.08
C ARG A 84 10.57 -10.49 25.20
N ALA A 85 10.15 -11.75 25.41
CA ALA A 85 9.17 -12.43 24.55
C ALA A 85 7.84 -11.67 24.40
N ALA A 86 7.42 -10.92 25.42
CA ALA A 86 6.22 -10.08 25.35
C ALA A 86 6.29 -9.02 24.23
N ALA A 87 7.50 -8.53 23.89
CA ALA A 87 7.69 -7.56 22.81
C ALA A 87 7.39 -8.13 21.42
N ASN A 88 7.40 -9.47 21.25
CA ASN A 88 7.05 -10.14 20.01
C ASN A 88 5.63 -9.75 19.54
N LEU A 89 4.70 -9.56 20.48
CA LEU A 89 3.29 -9.33 20.16
C LEU A 89 3.10 -7.99 19.45
N LEU A 90 3.62 -6.91 20.03
CA LEU A 90 3.58 -5.58 19.43
C LEU A 90 4.42 -5.53 18.15
N TYR A 91 5.60 -6.14 18.15
CA TYR A 91 6.47 -6.20 16.97
C TYR A 91 5.77 -6.83 15.76
N ALA A 92 5.17 -8.02 15.97
CA ALA A 92 4.45 -8.72 14.93
C ALA A 92 3.19 -7.96 14.49
N GLU A 93 2.44 -7.38 15.42
CA GLU A 93 1.22 -6.64 15.10
C GLU A 93 1.52 -5.38 14.27
N ARG A 94 2.59 -4.64 14.57
CA ARG A 94 3.05 -3.51 13.74
C ARG A 94 3.47 -3.96 12.34
N LEU A 95 4.13 -5.11 12.23
CA LEU A 95 4.51 -5.68 10.94
C LEU A 95 3.31 -6.15 10.13
N VAL A 96 2.35 -6.85 10.75
CA VAL A 96 1.10 -7.26 10.08
C VAL A 96 0.37 -6.03 9.57
N LYS A 97 0.20 -4.98 10.40
CA LYS A 97 -0.43 -3.73 9.94
C LYS A 97 0.31 -3.13 8.75
N PHE A 98 1.62 -2.95 8.86
CA PHE A 98 2.42 -2.38 7.78
C PHE A 98 2.28 -3.18 6.48
N LEU A 99 2.45 -4.50 6.54
CA LEU A 99 2.40 -5.38 5.37
C LEU A 99 1.00 -5.43 4.77
N LEU A 100 -0.04 -5.47 5.60
CA LEU A 100 -1.43 -5.51 5.15
C LEU A 100 -1.80 -4.26 4.35
N TRP A 101 -1.39 -3.08 4.80
CA TRP A 101 -1.63 -1.83 4.08
C TRP A 101 -0.69 -1.61 2.90
N ALA A 102 0.51 -2.18 2.92
CA ALA A 102 1.47 -2.05 1.82
C ALA A 102 1.22 -3.07 0.68
N ARG A 103 0.64 -4.23 0.98
CA ARG A 103 0.56 -5.37 0.04
C ARG A 103 -0.84 -5.96 -0.11
N GLY A 104 -1.72 -5.72 0.85
CA GLY A 104 -3.07 -6.29 0.89
C GLY A 104 -3.12 -7.78 1.23
N GLY A 105 -4.28 -8.24 1.69
CA GLY A 105 -4.60 -9.65 1.89
C GLY A 105 -5.83 -9.84 2.78
N TRP A 106 -6.56 -10.92 2.59
CA TRP A 106 -7.69 -11.30 3.45
C TRP A 106 -7.29 -12.41 4.44
N LYS A 107 -6.28 -13.20 4.11
CA LYS A 107 -5.75 -14.25 4.97
C LYS A 107 -4.31 -13.95 5.37
N VAL A 108 -4.07 -13.94 6.67
CA VAL A 108 -2.74 -13.77 7.27
C VAL A 108 -2.31 -15.10 7.88
N THR A 109 -1.19 -15.64 7.41
CA THR A 109 -0.56 -16.80 8.03
C THR A 109 0.63 -16.35 8.86
N ILE A 110 0.65 -16.73 10.13
CA ILE A 110 1.76 -16.50 11.06
C ILE A 110 2.48 -17.83 11.27
N GLY A 111 3.66 -17.97 10.69
CA GLY A 111 4.56 -19.12 10.88
C GLY A 111 5.54 -18.84 12.02
N GLY A 112 5.60 -19.70 13.03
CA GLY A 112 6.48 -19.54 14.20
C GLY A 112 5.72 -19.60 15.53
N PRO A 113 6.11 -18.84 16.57
CA PRO A 113 5.51 -18.96 17.89
C PRO A 113 3.98 -18.76 17.89
N ALA A 114 3.24 -19.78 18.36
CA ALA A 114 1.77 -19.78 18.36
C ALA A 114 1.16 -18.62 19.18
N SER A 115 1.86 -18.13 20.21
CA SER A 115 1.46 -16.97 21.00
C SER A 115 1.26 -15.71 20.14
N ILE A 116 2.10 -15.53 19.11
CA ILE A 116 2.01 -14.42 18.17
C ILE A 116 0.76 -14.57 17.32
N ALA A 117 0.54 -15.75 16.71
CA ALA A 117 -0.64 -15.99 15.87
C ALA A 117 -1.95 -15.80 16.65
N ASN A 118 -2.01 -16.30 17.89
CA ASN A 118 -3.16 -16.13 18.78
C ASN A 118 -3.40 -14.66 19.16
N HIS A 119 -2.33 -13.89 19.40
CA HIS A 119 -2.44 -12.46 19.63
C HIS A 119 -2.98 -11.72 18.41
N ILE A 120 -2.42 -11.98 17.22
CA ILE A 120 -2.88 -11.35 15.97
C ILE A 120 -4.34 -11.70 15.70
N ARG A 121 -4.76 -12.96 15.88
CA ARG A 121 -6.17 -13.37 15.73
C ARG A 121 -7.12 -12.62 16.67
N ARG A 122 -6.69 -12.34 17.90
CA ARG A 122 -7.50 -11.56 18.85
C ARG A 122 -7.60 -10.10 18.43
N VAL A 123 -6.47 -9.51 18.02
CA VAL A 123 -6.37 -8.10 17.64
C VAL A 123 -7.13 -7.82 16.35
N TYR A 124 -7.01 -8.68 15.35
CA TYR A 124 -7.73 -8.63 14.08
C TYR A 124 -9.00 -9.49 14.17
N SER A 125 -10.00 -8.95 14.84
CA SER A 125 -11.32 -9.56 15.00
C SER A 125 -12.39 -8.48 15.09
N PRO A 126 -13.70 -8.81 14.98
CA PRO A 126 -14.77 -7.82 15.09
C PRO A 126 -14.77 -7.01 16.39
N ALA A 127 -14.27 -7.59 17.48
CA ALA A 127 -14.16 -6.93 18.79
C ALA A 127 -12.71 -6.52 19.13
N GLY A 128 -11.77 -6.69 18.21
CA GLY A 128 -10.35 -6.44 18.42
C GLY A 128 -9.95 -4.99 18.14
N LEU A 129 -8.75 -4.60 18.60
CA LEU A 129 -8.18 -3.27 18.37
C LEU A 129 -8.03 -2.91 16.88
N ARG A 130 -8.02 -3.91 16.00
CA ARG A 130 -7.95 -3.80 14.55
C ARG A 130 -9.26 -4.19 13.87
N ALA A 131 -10.41 -4.00 14.52
CA ALA A 131 -11.73 -4.31 13.95
C ALA A 131 -11.96 -3.61 12.60
N PHE A 132 -11.52 -2.35 12.46
CA PHE A 132 -11.56 -1.65 11.18
C PHE A 132 -10.71 -2.35 10.11
N ASP A 133 -9.43 -2.63 10.39
CA ASP A 133 -8.54 -3.30 9.43
C ASP A 133 -9.08 -4.71 9.05
N TYR A 134 -9.62 -5.44 10.03
CA TYR A 134 -10.27 -6.75 9.86
C TYR A 134 -11.44 -6.67 8.87
N GLN A 135 -12.39 -5.76 9.12
CA GLN A 135 -13.59 -5.62 8.29
C GLN A 135 -13.26 -5.06 6.92
N PHE A 136 -12.44 -4.01 6.87
CA PHE A 136 -12.11 -3.32 5.63
C PHE A 136 -11.33 -4.23 4.68
N MET A 137 -10.28 -4.91 5.17
CA MET A 137 -9.50 -5.80 4.31
C MET A 137 -10.32 -7.03 3.93
N GLY A 138 -10.99 -7.68 4.89
CA GLY A 138 -11.80 -8.86 4.59
C GLY A 138 -13.01 -8.54 3.72
N GLU A 139 -14.03 -7.95 4.32
CA GLU A 139 -15.38 -7.85 3.76
C GLU A 139 -15.48 -6.80 2.65
N THR A 140 -14.76 -5.67 2.78
CA THR A 140 -14.88 -4.56 1.82
C THR A 140 -13.95 -4.73 0.62
N VAL A 141 -12.65 -4.90 0.84
CA VAL A 141 -11.65 -4.95 -0.24
C VAL A 141 -11.62 -6.29 -0.93
N TYR A 142 -11.49 -7.39 -0.18
CA TYR A 142 -11.32 -8.72 -0.75
C TYR A 142 -12.63 -9.52 -0.84
N GLN A 143 -13.71 -9.04 -0.22
CA GLN A 143 -15.01 -9.71 -0.14
C GLN A 143 -14.88 -11.16 0.38
N GLN A 144 -14.03 -11.35 1.39
CA GLN A 144 -13.77 -12.62 2.07
C GLN A 144 -13.76 -12.40 3.60
N PRO A 145 -14.08 -13.41 4.42
CA PRO A 145 -13.83 -13.32 5.86
C PRO A 145 -12.34 -13.11 6.12
N PHE A 146 -11.96 -12.09 6.90
CA PHE A 146 -10.56 -11.92 7.27
C PHE A 146 -10.14 -13.02 8.25
N ILE A 147 -9.06 -13.75 7.95
CA ILE A 147 -8.63 -14.89 8.79
C ILE A 147 -7.15 -14.85 9.15
N VAL A 148 -6.85 -15.35 10.35
CA VAL A 148 -5.50 -15.50 10.86
C VAL A 148 -5.21 -16.97 11.18
N VAL A 149 -4.26 -17.55 10.45
CA VAL A 149 -3.85 -18.96 10.56
C VAL A 149 -2.48 -19.05 11.22
N ALA A 150 -2.27 -20.08 12.03
CA ALA A 150 -0.97 -20.40 12.64
C ALA A 150 -0.36 -21.63 11.97
N CYS A 151 0.96 -21.67 11.83
CA CYS A 151 1.70 -22.84 11.37
C CYS A 151 3.14 -22.81 11.90
N ALA A 152 3.92 -23.87 11.66
CA ALA A 152 5.36 -23.81 11.82
C ALA A 152 5.98 -22.84 10.78
N ALA A 153 7.20 -22.36 11.01
CA ALA A 153 7.79 -21.36 10.12
C ALA A 153 8.12 -21.93 8.73
N GLU A 154 8.51 -23.21 8.70
CA GLU A 154 8.77 -24.01 7.50
C GLU A 154 7.52 -24.33 6.69
N ASP A 155 6.36 -24.40 7.34
CA ASP A 155 5.06 -24.69 6.71
C ASP A 155 4.36 -23.44 6.17
N ALA A 156 4.90 -22.25 6.49
CA ALA A 156 4.31 -21.00 6.02
C ALA A 156 4.34 -20.96 4.48
N PRO A 157 3.26 -20.50 3.82
CA PRO A 157 3.18 -20.46 2.36
C PRO A 157 4.39 -19.77 1.71
N PRO A 158 4.93 -20.31 0.60
CA PRO A 158 5.99 -19.65 -0.14
C PRO A 158 5.47 -18.38 -0.82
N ALA A 159 6.37 -17.45 -1.14
CA ALA A 159 6.01 -16.27 -1.91
C ALA A 159 5.51 -16.67 -3.30
N ARG A 160 4.38 -16.12 -3.72
CA ARG A 160 3.78 -16.28 -5.04
C ARG A 160 3.25 -14.94 -5.51
N GLU A 161 4.10 -14.14 -6.12
CA GLU A 161 3.72 -12.84 -6.66
C GLU A 161 3.49 -12.99 -8.17
N ALA A 162 2.25 -12.81 -8.62
CA ALA A 162 1.94 -12.72 -10.05
C ALA A 162 2.13 -11.26 -10.47
N GLY A 163 3.19 -10.98 -11.23
CA GLY A 163 3.34 -9.67 -11.86
C GLY A 163 2.35 -9.56 -13.02
N GLN A 164 1.26 -8.80 -12.85
CA GLN A 164 0.46 -8.37 -13.98
C GLN A 164 1.04 -7.06 -14.49
N SER A 165 1.33 -6.96 -15.79
CA SER A 165 1.62 -5.67 -16.41
C SER A 165 0.36 -4.82 -16.37
N LEU A 166 0.30 -3.89 -15.41
CA LEU A 166 -0.75 -2.88 -15.34
C LEU A 166 -0.43 -1.74 -16.32
N GLY A 167 -1.37 -1.47 -17.22
CA GLY A 167 -1.35 -0.29 -18.10
C GLY A 167 -0.60 -0.48 -19.43
N ARG A 168 -0.27 0.65 -20.07
CA ARG A 168 0.38 0.76 -21.41
C ARG A 168 -0.43 0.27 -22.61
N HIS A 169 -1.71 -0.05 -22.44
CA HIS A 169 -2.67 -0.09 -23.54
C HIS A 169 -3.03 1.35 -23.93
N LEU A 170 -2.12 2.06 -24.58
CA LEU A 170 -2.28 3.47 -24.89
C LEU A 170 -3.06 3.71 -26.20
N ASP A 171 -3.13 2.69 -27.05
CA ASP A 171 -3.76 2.75 -28.37
C ASP A 171 -5.24 3.12 -28.29
N GLY A 172 -5.72 3.85 -29.29
CA GLY A 172 -7.12 4.24 -29.45
C GLY A 172 -7.44 5.63 -28.93
N CYS A 173 -8.71 6.00 -29.07
CA CYS A 173 -9.27 7.28 -28.66
C CYS A 173 -9.99 7.11 -27.32
N ARG A 174 -9.47 7.75 -26.27
CA ARG A 174 -9.88 7.51 -24.88
C ARG A 174 -10.23 8.80 -24.18
N ILE A 175 -11.10 8.70 -23.17
CA ILE A 175 -11.35 9.80 -22.24
C ILE A 175 -10.84 9.40 -20.86
N GLY A 176 -10.01 10.25 -20.28
CA GLY A 176 -9.67 10.22 -18.86
C GLY A 176 -10.45 11.30 -18.12
N PHE A 177 -11.08 11.00 -17.00
CA PHE A 177 -11.70 12.02 -16.14
C PHE A 177 -11.40 11.78 -14.67
N ASP A 178 -11.05 12.82 -13.93
CA ASP A 178 -10.78 12.75 -12.50
C ASP A 178 -11.84 13.55 -11.74
N LEU A 179 -12.44 12.89 -10.77
CA LEU A 179 -13.52 13.42 -9.93
C LEU A 179 -12.91 13.91 -8.61
N GLY A 180 -12.47 15.18 -8.60
CA GLY A 180 -11.96 15.87 -7.43
C GLY A 180 -13.04 16.42 -6.49
N ALA A 181 -12.65 16.88 -5.31
CA ALA A 181 -13.58 17.47 -4.35
C ALA A 181 -14.04 18.90 -4.73
N SER A 182 -13.37 19.56 -5.67
CA SER A 182 -13.59 20.97 -6.09
C SER A 182 -13.72 21.17 -7.59
N ASP A 183 -13.39 20.15 -8.38
CA ASP A 183 -13.31 20.23 -9.83
C ASP A 183 -13.42 18.84 -10.44
N LEU A 184 -13.88 18.82 -11.70
CA LEU A 184 -13.88 17.68 -12.58
C LEU A 184 -12.86 17.96 -13.68
N LYS A 185 -11.76 17.22 -13.69
CA LYS A 185 -10.78 17.26 -14.78
C LYS A 185 -11.17 16.25 -15.84
N VAL A 186 -11.09 16.62 -17.11
CA VAL A 186 -11.39 15.70 -18.21
C VAL A 186 -10.39 15.89 -19.34
N SER A 187 -9.96 14.79 -19.97
CA SER A 187 -9.00 14.80 -21.07
C SER A 187 -9.40 13.83 -22.17
N ALA A 188 -9.20 14.25 -23.41
CA ALA A 188 -9.28 13.44 -24.62
C ALA A 188 -7.87 13.01 -25.03
N VAL A 189 -7.66 11.71 -25.22
CA VAL A 189 -6.35 11.10 -25.46
C VAL A 189 -6.41 10.24 -26.74
N ILE A 190 -5.43 10.38 -27.62
CA ILE A 190 -5.25 9.52 -28.80
C ILE A 190 -3.88 8.86 -28.71
N ASP A 191 -3.84 7.54 -28.71
CA ASP A 191 -2.60 6.74 -28.68
C ASP A 191 -1.63 7.18 -27.56
N GLY A 192 -2.20 7.45 -26.37
CA GLY A 192 -1.47 7.90 -25.19
C GLY A 192 -1.08 9.39 -25.19
N GLN A 193 -1.42 10.16 -26.23
CA GLN A 193 -1.16 11.60 -26.28
C GLN A 193 -2.43 12.39 -25.94
N PRO A 194 -2.41 13.27 -24.91
CA PRO A 194 -3.54 14.14 -24.62
C PRO A 194 -3.68 15.17 -25.74
N VAL A 195 -4.78 15.10 -26.49
CA VAL A 195 -5.09 16.05 -27.57
C VAL A 195 -5.91 17.24 -27.07
N TRP A 196 -6.55 17.09 -25.92
CA TRP A 196 -7.29 18.15 -25.23
C TRP A 196 -7.49 17.79 -23.75
N SER A 197 -7.48 18.79 -22.87
CA SER A 197 -7.76 18.68 -21.45
C SER A 197 -8.46 19.94 -20.95
N ASP A 198 -9.33 19.79 -19.96
CA ASP A 198 -10.02 20.91 -19.31
C ASP A 198 -10.34 20.59 -17.85
N GLU A 199 -10.58 21.64 -17.07
CA GLU A 199 -10.89 21.58 -15.65
C GLU A 199 -12.19 22.34 -15.42
N ILE A 200 -13.24 21.59 -15.09
CA ILE A 200 -14.60 22.09 -14.97
C ILE A 200 -14.91 22.21 -13.49
N VAL A 201 -15.38 23.39 -13.04
CA VAL A 201 -15.82 23.60 -11.65
C VAL A 201 -16.80 22.51 -11.22
N TRP A 202 -16.62 21.91 -10.05
CA TRP A 202 -17.53 20.89 -9.55
C TRP A 202 -17.55 20.91 -8.03
N GLU A 203 -18.74 21.02 -7.43
CA GLU A 203 -18.88 21.21 -5.97
C GLU A 203 -19.62 20.03 -5.33
N PRO A 204 -19.05 18.81 -5.34
CA PRO A 204 -19.77 17.62 -4.90
C PRO A 204 -20.10 17.59 -3.42
N VAL A 205 -19.40 18.35 -2.57
CA VAL A 205 -19.65 18.41 -1.13
C VAL A 205 -20.95 19.17 -0.82
N GLU A 206 -21.24 20.23 -1.57
CA GLU A 206 -22.40 21.09 -1.37
C GLU A 206 -23.66 20.57 -2.09
N GLN A 207 -23.47 19.64 -3.03
CA GLN A 207 -24.54 19.12 -3.88
C GLN A 207 -24.93 17.70 -3.45
N THR A 208 -26.20 17.54 -3.07
CA THR A 208 -26.74 16.26 -2.58
C THR A 208 -27.63 15.54 -3.59
N ASP A 209 -28.05 16.22 -4.67
CA ASP A 209 -28.86 15.65 -5.73
C ASP A 209 -27.99 14.81 -6.69
N PRO A 210 -28.19 13.48 -6.79
CA PRO A 210 -27.47 12.62 -7.73
C PRO A 210 -27.57 13.09 -9.19
N THR A 211 -28.66 13.76 -9.56
CA THR A 211 -28.91 14.27 -10.92
C THR A 211 -27.87 15.32 -11.31
N TYR A 212 -27.52 16.22 -10.39
CA TYR A 212 -26.47 17.22 -10.60
C TYR A 212 -25.14 16.56 -11.00
N HIS A 213 -24.71 15.55 -10.26
CA HIS A 213 -23.45 14.86 -10.54
C HIS A 213 -23.50 14.13 -11.87
N TYR A 214 -24.60 13.42 -12.14
CA TYR A 214 -24.81 12.72 -13.40
C TYR A 214 -24.71 13.68 -14.59
N GLU A 215 -25.43 14.81 -14.55
CA GLU A 215 -25.46 15.78 -15.64
C GLU A 215 -24.08 16.41 -15.88
N ARG A 216 -23.35 16.76 -14.82
CA ARG A 216 -22.00 17.34 -14.92
C ARG A 216 -21.00 16.36 -15.52
N ILE A 217 -21.01 15.11 -15.06
CA ILE A 217 -20.13 14.05 -15.57
C ILE A 217 -20.45 13.78 -17.05
N VAL A 218 -21.73 13.60 -17.40
CA VAL A 218 -22.13 13.36 -18.79
C VAL A 218 -21.77 14.52 -19.71
N ALA A 219 -21.94 15.77 -19.26
CA ALA A 219 -21.57 16.96 -20.02
C ALA A 219 -20.05 17.01 -20.29
N ALA A 220 -19.23 16.75 -19.27
CA ALA A 220 -17.78 16.71 -19.40
C ALA A 220 -17.30 15.60 -20.36
N LEU A 221 -17.88 14.39 -20.23
CA LEU A 221 -17.57 13.27 -21.12
C LEU A 221 -17.96 13.57 -22.58
N ARG A 222 -19.12 14.17 -22.82
CA ARG A 222 -19.54 14.59 -24.17
C ARG A 222 -18.62 15.67 -24.75
N LEU A 223 -18.18 16.61 -23.92
CA LEU A 223 -17.24 17.66 -24.34
C LEU A 223 -15.91 17.05 -24.78
N ALA A 224 -15.35 16.12 -24.01
CA ALA A 224 -14.12 15.42 -24.38
C ALA A 224 -14.31 14.53 -25.62
N GLN A 225 -15.44 13.84 -25.73
CA GLN A 225 -15.80 13.03 -26.90
C GLN A 225 -15.83 13.88 -28.18
N SER A 226 -16.29 15.13 -28.11
CA SER A 226 -16.29 16.05 -29.26
C SER A 226 -14.90 16.37 -29.81
N LYS A 227 -13.83 16.08 -29.06
CA LYS A 227 -12.43 16.29 -29.46
C LYS A 227 -11.79 15.04 -30.08
N LEU A 228 -12.52 13.93 -30.14
CA LEU A 228 -12.03 12.65 -30.63
C LEU A 228 -12.74 12.23 -31.92
N PRO A 229 -12.04 11.53 -32.84
CA PRO A 229 -12.66 10.98 -34.04
C PRO A 229 -13.58 9.77 -33.77
N ARG A 230 -13.32 9.05 -32.67
CA ARG A 230 -14.14 7.94 -32.13
C ARG A 230 -13.90 7.84 -30.63
N LEU A 231 -14.67 7.01 -29.92
CA LEU A 231 -14.45 6.75 -28.49
C LEU A 231 -14.37 5.25 -28.26
N ASP A 232 -13.23 4.80 -27.75
CA ASP A 232 -12.94 3.38 -27.52
C ASP A 232 -13.05 2.99 -26.05
N ALA A 233 -12.67 3.89 -25.13
CA ALA A 233 -12.73 3.65 -23.70
C ALA A 233 -12.85 4.95 -22.90
N ILE A 234 -13.47 4.85 -21.73
CA ILE A 234 -13.52 5.90 -20.71
C ILE A 234 -12.94 5.31 -19.42
N GLY A 235 -12.04 6.04 -18.77
CA GLY A 235 -11.50 5.70 -17.45
C GLY A 235 -11.46 6.92 -16.55
N GLY A 236 -11.63 6.70 -15.26
CA GLY A 236 -11.40 7.71 -14.23
C GLY A 236 -10.65 7.14 -13.03
#